data_AF-A0A7X9PFC5-F1
#
_entry.id   AF-A0A7X9PFC5-F1
#
_cell.length_a   1.000
_cell.length_b   1.000
_cell.length_c   1.000
_cell.angle_alpha   90.00
_cell.angle_beta   90.00
_cell.angle_gamma   90.00
#
_symmetry.space_group_name_H-M   'P 1'
#
loop_
_entity.id
_entity.type
_entity.pdbx_description
1 polymer ?
#
loop_
_entity_poly.entity_id
_entity_poly.type
_entity_poly.pdbx_seq_one_letter_code
_entity_poly.pdbx_strand_id
1 'polypeptide(L)' 'MTPNEWPESVRFYLEPGPMSIIPAEVNLGVLPDDLPALVRVVQGLLIHVFWAERYGIKLNGARQSEVNLRSFKEKFP' A
#
# COMPACT_ATOMS: atom_id res chain seq x y z
N MET A 1 -18.77 7.22 26.04
CA MET A 1 -19.09 6.38 24.87
C MET A 1 -17.82 5.65 24.46
N THR A 2 -17.78 4.34 24.65
CA THR A 2 -16.66 3.47 24.26
C THR A 2 -16.80 3.07 22.78
N PRO A 3 -15.72 2.61 22.11
CA PRO A 3 -15.79 2.20 20.69
C PRO A 3 -16.86 1.14 20.39
N ASN A 4 -17.23 0.30 21.36
CA ASN A 4 -18.30 -0.71 21.23
C ASN A 4 -19.71 -0.11 21.21
N GLU A 5 -19.88 1.14 21.65
CA GLU A 5 -21.15 1.85 21.68
C GLU A 5 -21.36 2.73 20.43
N TRP A 6 -20.38 2.78 19.52
CA TRP A 6 -20.45 3.62 18.32
C TRP A 6 -21.25 2.97 17.19
N PRO A 7 -21.94 3.79 16.36
CA PRO A 7 -22.59 3.29 15.15
C PRO A 7 -21.62 2.55 14.23
N GLU A 8 -22.11 1.56 13.50
CA GLU A 8 -21.31 0.76 12.55
C GLU A 8 -20.56 1.63 11.54
N SER A 9 -21.18 2.70 11.06
CA SER A 9 -20.56 3.65 10.13
C SER A 9 -19.31 4.32 10.70
N VAL A 10 -19.24 4.54 12.02
CA VAL A 10 -18.06 5.11 12.68
C VAL A 10 -17.02 4.03 12.91
N ARG A 11 -17.44 2.82 13.31
CA ARG A 11 -16.54 1.67 13.50
C ARG A 11 -15.84 1.26 12.21
N PHE A 12 -16.51 1.37 11.06
CA PHE A 12 -15.91 1.10 9.75
C PHE A 12 -14.64 1.92 9.50
N TYR A 13 -14.59 3.19 9.92
CA TYR A 13 -13.42 4.05 9.71
C TYR A 13 -12.28 3.83 10.73
N LEU A 14 -12.48 2.97 11.73
CA LEU A 14 -11.43 2.63 12.70
C LEU A 14 -10.53 1.49 12.23
N GLU A 15 -11.00 0.69 11.29
CA GLU A 15 -10.26 -0.46 10.78
C GLU A 15 -9.64 -0.11 9.42
N PRO A 16 -8.33 -0.38 9.22
CA PRO A 16 -7.73 -0.24 7.91
C PRO A 16 -8.37 -1.21 6.91
N GLY A 17 -8.63 -0.75 5.69
CA GLY A 17 -9.15 -1.61 4.63
C GLY A 17 -8.13 -2.68 4.18
N PRO A 18 -8.53 -3.69 3.39
CA PRO A 18 -7.68 -4.82 3.00
C PRO A 18 -6.34 -4.46 2.31
N MET A 19 -6.28 -3.30 1.65
CA MET A 19 -5.08 -2.79 0.98
C MET A 19 -4.18 -1.95 1.89
N SER A 20 -4.66 -1.60 3.09
CA SER A 20 -3.98 -0.75 4.07
C SER A 20 -3.68 -1.49 5.38
N ILE A 21 -4.11 -2.75 5.52
CA ILE A 21 -3.69 -3.63 6.61
C ILE A 21 -2.23 -4.00 6.36
N ILE A 22 -1.38 -3.74 7.35
CA ILE A 22 0.02 -4.15 7.35
C ILE A 22 0.09 -5.59 7.91
N PRO A 23 0.66 -6.55 7.18
CA PRO A 23 0.84 -7.91 7.69
C PRO A 23 1.70 -7.95 8.95
N ALA A 24 1.39 -8.87 9.87
CA ALA A 24 2.08 -8.98 11.16
C ALA A 24 3.56 -9.36 11.02
N GLU A 25 3.95 -9.94 9.88
CA GLU A 25 5.32 -10.35 9.57
C GLU A 25 6.20 -9.17 9.14
N VAL A 26 5.61 -8.01 8.82
CA VAL A 26 6.35 -6.81 8.40
C VAL A 26 6.96 -6.15 9.64
N ASN A 27 8.29 -6.19 9.73
CA ASN A 27 9.02 -5.46 10.77
C ASN A 27 9.11 -3.97 10.44
N LEU A 28 8.28 -3.15 11.09
CA LEU A 28 8.30 -1.69 10.92
C LEU A 28 9.50 -1.01 11.60
N GLY A 29 10.17 -1.67 12.54
CA GLY A 29 11.32 -1.12 13.25
C GLY A 29 12.57 -0.95 12.38
N VAL A 30 12.57 -1.47 11.14
CA VAL A 30 13.65 -1.25 10.16
C VAL A 30 13.47 0.06 9.37
N LEU A 31 12.31 0.69 9.45
CA LEU A 31 12.04 1.93 8.72
C LEU A 31 12.75 3.10 9.43
N PRO A 32 13.29 4.07 8.67
CA PRO A 32 13.78 5.31 9.24
C PRO A 32 12.69 6.03 10.02
N ASP A 33 13.06 6.66 11.13
CA ASP A 33 12.16 7.48 11.96
C ASP A 33 12.19 8.98 11.55
N ASP A 34 13.05 9.36 10.61
CA ASP A 34 13.11 10.70 10.02
C ASP A 34 12.45 10.79 8.63
N LEU A 35 11.70 11.87 8.41
CA LEU A 35 10.97 12.13 7.16
C LEU A 35 11.89 12.18 5.93
N PRO A 36 13.06 12.88 5.94
CA PRO A 36 13.97 12.88 4.80
C PRO A 36 14.44 11.47 4.38
N ALA A 37 14.74 10.60 5.33
CA ALA A 37 15.13 9.22 5.04
C ALA A 37 13.96 8.40 4.51
N LEU A 38 12.75 8.57 5.05
CA LEU A 38 11.55 7.94 4.52
C LEU A 38 11.30 8.35 3.05
N VAL A 39 11.46 9.63 2.72
CA VAL A 39 11.34 10.11 1.33
C VAL A 39 12.35 9.40 0.43
N ARG A 40 13.62 9.26 0.85
CA ARG A 40 14.63 8.55 0.07
C ARG A 40 14.30 7.07 -0.13
N VAL A 41 13.70 6.42 0.87
CA VAL A 41 13.27 5.02 0.77
C VAL A 41 12.11 4.90 -0.22
N VAL A 42 11.09 5.76 -0.12
CA VAL A 42 9.85 5.62 -0.90
C VAL A 42 10.00 6.07 -2.35
N GLN A 43 10.79 7.12 -2.61
CA GLN A 43 10.96 7.67 -3.95
C GLN A 43 11.62 6.66 -4.89
N GLY A 44 10.98 6.41 -6.03
CA GLY A 44 11.45 5.45 -7.03
C GLY A 44 10.98 4.00 -6.80
N LEU A 45 10.29 3.69 -5.70
CA LEU A 45 9.76 2.33 -5.46
C LEU A 45 8.51 2.00 -6.27
N LEU A 46 7.79 3.02 -6.75
CA LEU A 46 6.51 2.82 -7.42
C LEU A 46 6.43 3.69 -8.67
N ILE A 47 6.13 3.04 -9.79
CA ILE A 47 5.86 3.70 -11.06
C ILE A 47 4.38 3.51 -11.36
N HIS A 48 3.69 4.62 -11.60
CA HIS A 48 2.30 4.56 -12.02
C HIS A 48 2.21 3.84 -13.37
N VAL A 49 1.30 2.86 -13.52
CA VAL A 49 1.21 1.99 -14.71
C VAL A 49 1.15 2.78 -16.03
N PHE A 50 0.35 3.86 -16.08
CA PHE A 50 0.23 4.75 -17.25
C PHE A 50 1.44 5.68 -17.51
N TRP A 51 2.40 5.73 -16.59
CA TRP A 51 3.66 6.46 -16.76
C TRP A 51 4.82 5.56 -17.14
N ALA A 52 4.70 4.23 -17.03
CA ALA A 52 5.80 3.30 -17.23
C ALA A 52 6.59 3.54 -18.53
N GLU A 53 5.89 3.79 -19.64
CA GLU A 53 6.53 4.06 -20.93
C GLU A 53 7.39 5.34 -20.95
N ARG A 54 6.97 6.38 -20.23
CA ARG A 54 7.76 7.62 -20.08
C ARG A 54 9.03 7.41 -19.24
N TYR A 55 9.03 6.38 -18.41
CA TYR A 55 10.21 5.91 -17.68
C TYR A 55 11.03 4.88 -18.47
N GLY A 56 10.70 4.62 -19.74
CA GLY A 56 11.39 3.63 -20.57
C GLY A 56 11.05 2.17 -20.24
N ILE A 57 9.99 1.93 -19.46
CA ILE A 57 9.59 0.61 -18.99
C ILE A 57 8.39 0.12 -19.81
N LYS A 58 8.51 -1.08 -20.37
CA LYS A 58 7.41 -1.77 -21.07
C LYS A 58 6.88 -2.90 -20.19
N LEU A 59 5.63 -2.78 -19.77
CA LEU A 59 4.96 -3.78 -18.94
C LEU A 59 4.36 -4.89 -19.81
N ASN A 60 4.55 -6.14 -19.44
CA ASN A 60 3.84 -7.26 -20.05
C ASN A 60 2.37 -7.33 -19.55
N GLY A 61 1.54 -8.17 -20.18
CA GLY A 61 0.13 -8.28 -19.83
C GLY A 61 -0.14 -8.62 -18.36
N ALA A 62 0.69 -9.48 -17.76
CA ALA A 62 0.59 -9.82 -16.34
C ALA A 62 0.80 -8.58 -15.44
N ARG A 63 1.86 -7.81 -15.68
CA ARG A 63 2.19 -6.59 -14.92
C ARG A 63 1.15 -5.47 -15.13
N GLN A 64 0.55 -5.38 -16.31
CA GLN A 64 -0.54 -4.43 -16.57
C GLN A 64 -1.80 -4.79 -15.77
N SER A 65 -2.07 -6.09 -15.57
CA SER A 65 -3.25 -6.56 -14.85
C SER A 65 -3.19 -6.29 -13.34
N GLU A 66 -1.98 -6.12 -12.77
CA GLU A 66 -1.75 -5.91 -11.33
C GLU A 66 -2.42 -4.66 -10.76
N VAL A 67 -2.72 -3.65 -11.58
CA VAL A 67 -3.44 -2.44 -11.14
C VAL A 67 -4.86 -2.74 -10.64
N ASN A 68 -5.43 -3.87 -11.06
CA ASN A 68 -6.77 -4.30 -10.68
C ASN A 68 -6.80 -5.17 -9.42
N LEU A 69 -5.63 -5.58 -8.89
CA LEU A 69 -5.56 -6.33 -7.64
C LEU A 69 -6.05 -5.48 -6.48
N ARG A 70 -6.79 -6.12 -5.56
CA ARG A 70 -7.36 -5.50 -4.34
C ARG A 70 -6.93 -6.22 -3.05
N SER A 71 -6.10 -7.25 -3.17
CA SER A 71 -5.49 -7.97 -2.06
C SER A 71 -4.02 -7.62 -1.95
N PHE A 72 -3.56 -7.34 -0.73
CA PHE A 72 -2.14 -7.13 -0.44
C PHE A 72 -1.30 -8.37 -0.81
N LYS A 73 -1.75 -9.56 -0.39
CA LYS A 73 -1.05 -10.83 -0.61
C LYS A 73 -0.91 -11.19 -2.09
N GLU A 74 -1.91 -10.85 -2.91
CA GLU A 74 -1.83 -11.10 -4.36
C GLU A 74 -0.89 -10.11 -5.06
N LYS A 75 -0.77 -8.89 -4.53
CA LYS A 75 0.07 -7.83 -5.09
C LYS A 75 1.54 -7.93 -4.70
N PHE A 76 1.81 -8.42 -3.50
CA PHE A 76 3.15 -8.56 -2.92
C PHE A 76 3.33 -9.99 -2.38
N PRO A 77 3.54 -10.98 -3.27
CA PRO A 77 3.80 -12.37 -2.87
C PRO A 77 5.16 -12.55 -2.19
#